data_AF-A0A958FMM9-F1
#
_entry.id   AF-A0A958FMM9-F1
#
_cell.length_a   1.000
_cell.length_b   1.000
_cell.length_c   1.000
_cell.angle_alpha   90.00
_cell.angle_beta   90.00
_cell.angle_gamma   90.00
#
_symmetry.space_group_name_H-M   'P 1'
#
loop_
_entity.id
_entity.type
_entity.pdbx_description
1 polymer ?
#
loop_
_entity_poly.entity_id
_entity_poly.type
_entity_poly.pdbx_seq_one_letter_code
_entity_poly.pdbx_strand_id
1 'polypeptide(L)'
;ITSDTDRVTELISWGFLSLVWGMIMILACFVAMFFYSWQLTLMVLITIPLLALITMKLRMLILTYARESRKINSEMTAMFNEHVHGIEVNKVTGQEAKAAGGFSRISQRMRQASFKAAYYSAMFMPLVVMVGSIAAA
;
A
#
# COMPACT_ATOMS: atom_id res chain seq x y z
N ILE A 1 -0.84 25.20 7.64
CA ILE A 1 0.10 25.77 6.66
C ILE A 1 1.53 25.26 6.82
N THR A 2 2.14 25.26 8.02
CA THR A 2 3.48 24.67 8.24
C THR A 2 3.60 23.20 7.84
N SER A 3 2.66 22.34 8.24
CA SER A 3 2.72 20.89 7.93
C SER A 3 2.72 20.55 6.43
N ASP A 4 2.04 21.35 5.59
CA ASP A 4 2.00 21.09 4.15
C ASP A 4 3.29 21.57 3.49
N THR A 5 3.80 22.74 3.88
CA THR A 5 5.08 23.27 3.40
C THR A 5 6.24 22.37 3.79
N ASP A 6 6.25 21.81 5.01
CA ASP A 6 7.28 20.89 5.46
C ASP A 6 7.26 19.58 4.67
N ARG A 7 6.07 19.00 4.44
CA ARG A 7 5.93 17.77 3.63
C ARG A 7 6.30 17.99 2.17
N VAL A 8 5.97 19.14 1.61
CA VAL A 8 6.35 19.49 0.24
C VAL A 8 7.87 19.67 0.15
N THR A 9 8.48 20.36 1.12
CA THR A 9 9.95 20.50 1.18
C THR A 9 10.63 19.14 1.31
N GLU A 10 10.14 18.26 2.18
CA GLU A 10 10.72 16.93 2.37
C GLU A 10 10.60 16.05 1.11
N LEU A 11 9.43 16.02 0.47
CA LEU A 11 9.19 15.28 -0.76
C LEU A 11 10.02 15.81 -1.93
N ILE A 12 10.12 17.13 -2.07
CA ILE A 12 10.87 17.75 -3.16
C ILE A 12 12.36 17.62 -2.90
N SER A 13 12.87 17.96 -1.72
CA SER A 13 14.33 17.96 -1.49
C SER A 13 14.90 16.54 -1.44
N TRP A 14 14.33 15.64 -0.62
CA TRP A 14 14.86 14.28 -0.47
C TRP A 14 14.36 13.33 -1.55
N GLY A 15 13.10 13.43 -1.93
CA GLY A 15 12.51 12.57 -2.95
C GLY A 15 13.09 12.85 -4.35
N PHE A 16 13.25 14.11 -4.73
CA PHE A 16 13.87 14.46 -6.01
C PHE A 16 15.34 14.03 -6.06
N LEU A 17 16.11 14.32 -5.00
CA LEU A 17 17.51 13.91 -4.93
C LEU A 17 17.66 12.39 -5.04
N SER A 18 16.82 11.63 -4.33
CA SER A 18 16.81 10.16 -4.39
C SER A 18 16.45 9.65 -5.78
N LEU A 19 15.48 10.29 -6.47
CA LEU A 19 15.10 9.94 -7.84
C LEU A 19 16.24 10.17 -8.82
N VAL A 20 16.86 11.35 -8.80
CA VAL A 20 17.97 11.69 -9.69
C VAL A 20 19.15 10.76 -9.44
N TRP A 21 19.51 10.57 -8.17
CA TRP A 21 20.60 9.66 -7.79
C TRP A 21 20.32 8.23 -8.23
N GLY A 22 19.11 7.72 -7.98
CA GLY A 22 18.69 6.38 -8.37
C GLY A 22 18.76 6.17 -9.88
N MET A 23 18.27 7.13 -10.67
CA MET A 23 18.34 7.05 -12.13
C MET A 23 19.79 7.03 -12.64
N ILE A 24 20.66 7.91 -12.11
CA ILE A 24 22.07 7.95 -12.48
C ILE A 24 22.74 6.62 -12.14
N MET A 25 22.51 6.08 -10.94
CA MET A 25 23.08 4.80 -10.50
C MET A 25 22.65 3.62 -11.38
N ILE A 26 21.35 3.53 -11.72
CA ILE A 26 20.83 2.48 -12.59
C ILE A 26 21.48 2.57 -13.97
N LEU A 27 21.57 3.78 -14.54
CA LEU A 27 22.11 4.00 -15.88
C LEU A 27 23.62 3.71 -15.92
N ALA A 28 24.36 4.15 -14.90
CA ALA A 28 25.80 3.87 -14.76
C ALA A 28 26.07 2.36 -14.62
N CYS A 29 25.30 1.65 -13.78
CA CYS A 29 25.44 0.19 -13.64
C CYS A 29 25.10 -0.53 -14.95
N PHE A 30 24.04 -0.13 -15.64
CA PHE A 30 23.63 -0.74 -16.90
C PHE A 30 24.72 -0.58 -17.97
N VAL A 31 25.27 0.62 -18.12
CA VAL A 31 26.37 0.91 -19.04
C VAL A 31 27.61 0.09 -18.69
N ALA A 32 27.99 0.03 -17.41
CA ALA A 32 29.14 -0.76 -16.96
C ALA A 32 28.96 -2.27 -17.22
N MET A 33 27.77 -2.82 -16.93
CA MET A 33 27.46 -4.23 -17.22
C MET A 33 27.51 -4.53 -18.72
N PHE A 34 26.99 -3.62 -19.55
CA PHE A 34 26.99 -3.81 -21.00
C PHE A 34 28.40 -3.86 -21.59
N PHE A 35 29.31 -3.01 -21.08
CA PHE A 35 30.73 -3.03 -21.47
C PHE A 35 31.45 -4.31 -21.00
N TYR A 36 31.11 -4.85 -19.83
CA TYR A 36 31.75 -6.05 -19.30
C TYR A 36 31.26 -7.34 -19.98
N SER A 37 29.93 -7.52 -20.03
CA SER A 37 29.30 -8.66 -20.71
C SER A 37 27.85 -8.32 -21.09
N TRP A 38 27.62 -8.23 -22.40
CA TRP A 38 26.27 -8.04 -22.94
C TRP A 38 25.36 -9.25 -22.67
N GLN A 39 25.91 -10.47 -22.52
CA GLN A 39 25.13 -11.68 -22.21
C GLN A 39 24.53 -11.64 -20.80
N LEU A 40 25.32 -11.27 -19.78
CA LEU A 40 24.83 -11.10 -18.41
C LEU A 40 23.80 -9.97 -18.32
N THR A 41 24.03 -8.88 -19.05
CA THR A 41 23.11 -7.73 -19.10
C THR A 41 21.73 -8.13 -19.62
N LEU A 42 21.67 -8.97 -20.66
CA LEU A 42 20.40 -9.50 -21.20
C LEU A 42 19.66 -10.39 -20.20
N MET A 43 20.37 -11.25 -19.46
CA MET A 43 19.75 -12.08 -18.41
C MET A 43 19.11 -11.23 -17.32
N VAL A 44 19.82 -10.21 -16.83
CA VAL A 44 19.27 -9.28 -15.83
C VAL A 44 18.12 -8.46 -16.39
N LEU A 45 18.19 -8.04 -17.66
CA LEU A 45 17.11 -7.28 -18.30
C LEU A 45 15.77 -8.05 -18.30
N ILE A 46 15.79 -9.39 -18.37
CA ILE A 46 14.59 -10.25 -18.29
C ILE A 46 13.96 -10.23 -16.88
N THR A 47 14.74 -9.98 -15.83
CA THR A 47 14.20 -9.91 -14.46
C THR A 47 13.42 -8.63 -14.19
N ILE A 48 13.68 -7.55 -14.95
CA ILE A 48 12.94 -6.28 -14.85
C ILE A 48 11.45 -6.42 -15.18
N PRO A 49 11.03 -6.96 -16.35
CA PRO A 49 9.61 -7.15 -16.65
C PRO A 49 8.94 -8.14 -15.69
N LEU A 50 9.66 -9.16 -15.22
CA LEU A 50 9.16 -10.09 -14.21
C LEU A 50 8.83 -9.37 -12.89
N LEU A 51 9.76 -8.55 -12.38
CA LEU A 51 9.55 -7.70 -11.20
C LEU A 51 8.41 -6.71 -11.40
N ALA A 52 8.33 -6.09 -12.57
CA ALA A 52 7.28 -5.13 -12.91
C ALA A 52 5.90 -5.79 -12.84
N LEU A 53 5.73 -6.99 -13.42
CA LEU A 53 4.45 -7.72 -13.38
C LEU A 53 4.02 -8.08 -11.96
N ILE A 54 4.95 -8.60 -11.15
CA ILE A 54 4.69 -8.94 -9.73
C ILE A 54 4.28 -7.70 -8.95
N THR A 55 5.06 -6.62 -9.11
CA THR A 55 4.82 -5.33 -8.46
C THR A 55 3.47 -4.75 -8.84
N MET A 56 3.12 -4.75 -10.14
CA MET A 56 1.82 -4.25 -10.61
C MET A 56 0.66 -5.03 -10.01
N LYS A 57 0.72 -6.37 -10.00
CA LYS A 57 -0.34 -7.20 -9.40
C LYS A 57 -0.50 -6.93 -7.90
N LEU A 58 0.58 -6.92 -7.14
CA LEU A 58 0.55 -6.61 -5.70
C LEU A 58 0.01 -5.21 -5.45
N ARG A 59 0.48 -4.21 -6.20
CA ARG A 59 0.03 -2.82 -6.09
C ARG A 59 -1.47 -2.70 -6.31
N MET A 60 -2.01 -3.37 -7.33
CA MET A 60 -3.46 -3.37 -7.57
C MET A 60 -4.23 -3.99 -6.40
N LEU A 61 -3.76 -5.10 -5.84
CA LEU A 61 -4.39 -5.75 -4.69
C LEU A 61 -4.37 -4.85 -3.45
N ILE A 62 -3.20 -4.28 -3.11
CA ILE A 62 -3.04 -3.35 -1.98
C ILE A 62 -4.01 -2.17 -2.14
N LEU A 63 -4.03 -1.54 -3.32
CA LEU A 63 -4.91 -0.39 -3.58
C LEU A 63 -6.40 -0.76 -3.50
N THR A 64 -6.78 -1.95 -3.98
CA THR A 64 -8.17 -2.43 -3.93
C THR A 64 -8.64 -2.59 -2.50
N TYR A 65 -7.89 -3.31 -1.66
CA TYR A 65 -8.27 -3.52 -0.26
C TYR A 65 -8.14 -2.25 0.59
N ALA A 66 -7.19 -1.37 0.28
CA ALA A 66 -7.09 -0.07 0.93
C ALA A 66 -8.29 0.84 0.60
N ARG A 67 -8.78 0.82 -0.64
CA ARG A 67 -10.01 1.53 -1.04
C ARG A 67 -11.23 0.95 -0.33
N GLU A 68 -11.35 -0.38 -0.28
CA GLU A 68 -12.45 -1.04 0.45
C GLU A 68 -12.42 -0.68 1.94
N SER A 69 -11.24 -0.71 2.58
CA SER A 69 -11.08 -0.29 3.97
C SER A 69 -11.51 1.16 4.20
N ARG A 70 -11.21 2.06 3.26
CA ARG A 70 -11.66 3.47 3.33
C ARG A 70 -13.17 3.60 3.18
N LYS A 71 -13.78 2.84 2.26
CA LYS A 71 -15.23 2.81 2.08
C LYS A 71 -15.94 2.34 3.36
N ILE A 72 -15.47 1.24 3.95
CA ILE A 72 -16.03 0.71 5.20
C ILE A 72 -15.83 1.72 6.35
N ASN A 73 -14.71 2.44 6.39
CA ASN A 73 -14.50 3.50 7.38
C ASN A 73 -15.53 4.64 7.26
N SER A 74 -15.91 5.03 6.04
CA SER A 74 -17.00 5.98 5.80
C SER A 74 -18.35 5.42 6.29
N GLU A 75 -18.66 4.15 5.99
CA GLU A 75 -19.87 3.46 6.49
C GLU A 75 -19.90 3.44 8.03
N MET A 76 -18.78 3.11 8.66
CA MET A 76 -18.64 3.08 10.13
C MET A 76 -18.85 4.46 10.74
N THR A 77 -18.29 5.51 10.12
CA THR A 77 -18.44 6.89 10.59
C THR A 77 -19.89 7.36 10.47
N ALA A 78 -20.58 7.01 9.39
CA ALA A 78 -21.99 7.34 9.21
C ALA A 78 -22.88 6.66 10.27
N MET A 79 -22.70 5.36 10.48
CA MET A 79 -23.40 4.60 11.52
C MET A 79 -23.12 5.14 12.92
N PHE A 80 -21.87 5.51 13.20
CA PHE A 80 -21.52 6.14 14.47
C PHE A 80 -22.27 7.46 14.67
N ASN A 81 -22.33 8.30 13.64
CA ASN A 81 -23.04 9.58 13.70
C ASN A 81 -24.54 9.39 13.96
N GLU A 82 -25.16 8.43 13.27
CA GLU A 82 -26.57 8.05 13.45
C GLU A 82 -26.85 7.56 14.88
N HIS A 83 -26.03 6.65 15.41
CA HIS A 83 -26.20 6.14 16.77
C HIS A 83 -25.97 7.20 17.84
N VAL A 84 -25.06 8.16 17.62
CA VAL A 84 -24.84 9.29 18.55
C VAL A 84 -26.05 10.22 18.57
N HIS A 85 -26.61 10.55 17.41
CA HIS A 85 -27.80 11.41 17.34
C HIS A 85 -29.07 10.70 17.86
N GLY A 86 -29.18 9.38 17.65
CA GLY A 86 -30.30 8.55 18.09
C GLY A 86 -30.13 7.90 19.46
N ILE A 87 -29.18 8.35 20.28
CA ILE A 87 -28.78 7.62 21.50
C ILE A 87 -29.93 7.50 22.51
N GLU A 88 -30.76 8.53 22.66
CA GLU A 88 -31.93 8.53 23.53
C GLU A 88 -32.97 7.51 23.07
N VAL A 89 -33.23 7.45 21.76
CA VAL A 89 -34.17 6.48 21.16
C VAL A 89 -33.68 5.05 21.36
N ASN A 90 -32.38 4.80 21.18
CA ASN A 90 -31.80 3.47 21.40
C ASN A 90 -31.89 3.03 22.87
N LYS A 91 -31.72 3.96 23.82
CA LYS A 91 -31.87 3.69 25.26
C LYS A 91 -33.31 3.38 25.63
N VAL A 92 -34.25 4.23 25.20
CA VAL A 92 -35.68 4.08 25.52
C VAL A 92 -36.27 2.80 24.91
N THR A 93 -35.80 2.40 23.72
CA THR A 93 -36.25 1.17 23.06
C THR A 93 -35.47 -0.08 23.46
N GLY A 94 -34.45 0.03 24.31
CA GLY A 94 -33.62 -1.11 24.75
C GLY A 94 -32.81 -1.78 23.63
N GLN A 95 -32.50 -1.07 22.54
CA GLN A 95 -31.85 -1.62 21.34
C GLN A 95 -30.32 -1.52 21.34
N GLU A 96 -29.70 -1.16 22.45
CA GLU A 96 -28.25 -0.95 22.58
C GLU A 96 -27.43 -2.17 22.12
N ALA A 97 -27.84 -3.39 22.49
CA ALA A 97 -27.16 -4.62 22.09
C ALA A 97 -27.23 -4.86 20.57
N LYS A 98 -28.34 -4.47 19.94
CA LYS A 98 -28.53 -4.59 18.48
C LYS A 98 -27.66 -3.58 17.72
N ALA A 99 -27.59 -2.34 18.22
CA ALA A 99 -26.71 -1.31 17.70
C ALA A 99 -25.22 -1.72 17.79
N ALA A 100 -24.81 -2.26 18.95
CA ALA A 100 -23.46 -2.78 19.16
C ALA A 100 -23.13 -3.97 18.23
N GLY A 101 -24.10 -4.88 18.01
CA GLY A 101 -23.95 -5.98 17.05
C GLY A 101 -23.75 -5.49 15.61
N GLY A 102 -24.48 -4.45 15.19
CA GLY A 102 -24.29 -3.79 13.89
C GLY A 102 -22.89 -3.19 13.73
N PHE A 103 -22.42 -2.48 14.75
CA PHE A 103 -21.08 -1.89 14.76
C PHE A 103 -19.97 -2.95 14.73
N SER A 104 -20.13 -4.04 15.49
CA SER A 104 -19.20 -5.18 15.49
C SER A 104 -19.06 -5.81 14.10
N ARG A 105 -20.19 -5.98 13.38
CA ARG A 105 -20.18 -6.53 12.02
C ARG A 105 -19.41 -5.65 11.04
N ILE A 106 -19.58 -4.33 11.08
CA ILE A 106 -18.84 -3.39 10.22
C ILE A 106 -17.36 -3.36 10.62
N SER A 107 -17.05 -3.35 11.92
CA SER A 107 -15.68 -3.40 12.41
C SER A 107 -14.94 -4.67 11.94
N GLN A 108 -15.61 -5.81 11.94
CA GLN A 108 -15.03 -7.06 11.42
C GLN A 108 -14.77 -7.01 9.91
N ARG A 109 -15.68 -6.40 9.11
CA ARG A 109 -15.44 -6.16 7.68
C ARG A 109 -14.24 -5.25 7.46
N MET A 110 -14.14 -4.16 8.23
CA MET A 110 -13.02 -3.22 8.15
C MET A 110 -11.70 -3.94 8.48
N ARG A 111 -11.66 -4.68 9.58
CA ARG A 111 -10.50 -5.49 9.98
C ARG A 111 -10.05 -6.44 8.87
N GLN A 112 -10.98 -7.14 8.21
CA GLN A 112 -10.64 -8.04 7.11
C GLN A 112 -10.06 -7.31 5.90
N ALA A 113 -10.64 -6.16 5.52
CA ALA A 113 -10.14 -5.36 4.40
C ALA A 113 -8.76 -4.77 4.71
N SER A 114 -8.57 -4.19 5.89
CA SER A 114 -7.28 -3.65 6.33
C SER A 114 -6.22 -4.74 6.45
N PHE A 115 -6.57 -5.91 7.00
CA PHE A 115 -5.66 -7.05 7.08
C PHE A 115 -5.20 -7.51 5.71
N LYS A 116 -6.11 -7.66 4.74
CA LYS A 116 -5.73 -8.03 3.37
C LYS A 116 -4.80 -7.00 2.74
N ALA A 117 -5.07 -5.71 2.89
CA ALA A 117 -4.18 -4.65 2.40
C ALA A 117 -2.77 -4.75 3.01
N ALA A 118 -2.69 -4.93 4.34
CA ALA A 118 -1.43 -5.10 5.06
C ALA A 118 -0.68 -6.38 4.66
N TYR A 119 -1.41 -7.50 4.48
CA TYR A 119 -0.85 -8.79 4.06
C TYR A 119 -0.16 -8.68 2.70
N TYR A 120 -0.81 -8.10 1.69
CA TYR A 120 -0.19 -7.91 0.37
C TYR A 120 0.98 -6.92 0.42
N SER A 121 0.92 -5.91 1.30
CA SER A 121 2.05 -5.01 1.50
C SER A 121 3.25 -5.71 2.14
N ALA A 122 3.03 -6.59 3.11
CA ALA A 122 4.08 -7.35 3.78
C ALA A 122 4.74 -8.38 2.84
N MET A 123 3.98 -8.92 1.88
CA MET A 123 4.46 -9.85 0.87
C MET A 123 5.36 -9.20 -0.19
N PHE A 124 5.32 -7.87 -0.33
CA PHE A 124 6.05 -7.14 -1.37
C PHE A 124 7.58 -7.29 -1.23
N MET A 125 8.13 -6.96 -0.06
CA MET A 125 9.58 -7.01 0.16
C MET A 125 10.19 -8.41 -0.04
N PRO A 126 9.63 -9.49 0.56
CA PRO A 126 10.14 -10.84 0.35
C PRO A 126 10.17 -11.26 -1.13
N LEU A 127 9.14 -10.90 -1.91
CA LEU A 127 9.09 -11.23 -3.33
C LEU A 127 10.13 -10.48 -4.15
N VAL A 128 10.36 -9.20 -3.85
CA VAL A 128 11.40 -8.41 -4.51
C VAL A 128 12.78 -8.98 -4.23
N VAL A 129 13.07 -9.32 -2.96
CA VAL A 129 14.35 -9.95 -2.57
C VAL A 129 14.52 -11.31 -3.24
N MET A 130 13.49 -12.15 -3.27
CA MET A 130 13.55 -13.47 -3.89
C MET A 130 13.90 -13.39 -5.38
N VAL A 131 13.27 -12.49 -6.13
CA VAL A 131 13.58 -12.29 -7.55
C VAL A 131 14.97 -11.70 -7.74
N GLY A 132 15.37 -10.75 -6.89
CA GLY A 132 16.73 -10.19 -6.90
C GLY A 132 17.82 -11.25 -6.64
N SER A 133 17.60 -12.15 -5.68
CA SER A 133 18.53 -13.24 -5.39
C SER A 133 18.64 -14.24 -6.54
N ILE A 134 17.55 -14.54 -7.25
CA ILE A 134 17.59 -15.40 -8.45
C ILE A 134 18.33 -14.69 -9.59
N ALA A 135 18.21 -13.37 -9.71
CA ALA A 135 18.91 -12.59 -10.74
C ALA A 135 20.43 -12.53 -10.51
N ALA A 136 20.87 -12.63 -9.25
CA ALA A 136 22.27 -12.56 -8.85
C ALA A 136 22.97 -13.92 -8.76
N ALA A 137 22.21 -15.02 -8.80
CA ALA A 137 22.69 -16.40 -8.79
C ALA A 137 23.00 -16.89 -10.20
#